data_AF-A0AAU6MUI1-F1
#
_entry.id   AF-A0AAU6MUI1-F1
#
_cell.length_a   1.000
_cell.length_b   1.000
_cell.length_c   1.000
_cell.angle_alpha   90.00
_cell.angle_beta   90.00
_cell.angle_gamma   90.00
#
_symmetry.space_group_name_H-M   'P 1'
#
loop_
_entity.id
_entity.type
_entity.pdbx_description
1 polymer ?
#
loop_
_entity_poly.entity_id
_entity_poly.type
_entity_poly.pdbx_seq_one_letter_code
_entity_poly.pdbx_strand_id
1 'polypeptide(L)'
;MAEGAVTSTYGLEAQKVVAVLNDVVATEVVCWLRYTRHAISAAGIDRAQVAAEFTEHAAEEMQHAMRAAERIAQLGGEPDFDPATLVQRAHTDYTAPDEKDLKAMLEHNLLAERIVISTYQEIARWLGDHDPTTRRLIESILEEEEEHADDLTDLLAS
;
A
#
# COMPACT_ATOMS: atom_id res chain seq x y z
N MET A 1 -28.84 7.89 -14.47
CA MET A 1 -27.55 7.54 -15.12
C MET A 1 -26.41 7.73 -14.11
N ALA A 2 -26.52 7.12 -12.92
CA ALA A 2 -25.76 7.53 -11.73
C ALA A 2 -24.89 6.43 -11.10
N GLU A 3 -24.84 5.22 -11.67
CA GLU A 3 -24.18 4.05 -11.05
C GLU A 3 -22.89 3.61 -11.78
N GLY A 4 -22.39 4.40 -12.73
CA GLY A 4 -21.09 4.13 -13.38
C GLY A 4 -20.96 2.69 -13.92
N ALA A 5 -19.90 1.99 -13.52
CA ALA A 5 -19.63 0.59 -13.88
C ALA A 5 -20.32 -0.43 -12.95
N VAL A 6 -21.01 0.03 -11.90
CA VAL A 6 -21.74 -0.83 -10.97
C VAL A 6 -23.07 -1.21 -11.63
N THR A 7 -23.34 -2.51 -11.68
CA THR A 7 -24.56 -3.08 -12.25
C THR A 7 -25.32 -3.85 -11.18
N SER A 8 -26.57 -4.23 -11.46
CA SER A 8 -27.38 -5.05 -10.57
C SER A 8 -26.77 -6.42 -10.24
N THR A 9 -25.72 -6.84 -10.97
CA THR A 9 -25.01 -8.11 -10.77
C THR A 9 -23.65 -7.96 -10.09
N TYR A 10 -23.31 -6.79 -9.53
CA TYR A 10 -21.99 -6.48 -8.94
C TYR A 10 -21.60 -7.35 -7.72
N GLY A 11 -22.49 -8.20 -7.21
CA GLY A 11 -22.14 -9.30 -6.30
C GLY A 11 -21.83 -8.91 -4.84
N LEU A 12 -21.43 -7.67 -4.57
CA LEU A 12 -21.20 -7.09 -3.24
C LEU A 12 -21.93 -5.75 -3.07
N GLU A 13 -21.93 -5.23 -1.85
CA GLU A 13 -22.29 -3.83 -1.60
C GLU A 13 -21.12 -2.92 -2.01
N ALA A 14 -21.26 -2.17 -3.11
CA ALA A 14 -20.21 -1.30 -3.64
C ALA A 14 -19.62 -0.34 -2.59
N GLN A 15 -20.46 0.20 -1.70
CA GLN A 15 -20.01 1.10 -0.64
C GLN A 15 -19.11 0.42 0.40
N LYS A 16 -19.27 -0.89 0.63
CA LYS A 16 -18.34 -1.66 1.49
C LYS A 16 -16.99 -1.85 0.80
N VAL A 17 -16.99 -2.13 -0.51
CA VAL A 17 -15.74 -2.25 -1.29
C VAL A 17 -15.02 -0.90 -1.34
N VAL A 18 -15.75 0.20 -1.55
CA VAL A 18 -15.22 1.57 -1.50
C VAL A 18 -14.59 1.89 -0.13
N ALA A 19 -15.22 1.49 0.97
CA ALA A 19 -14.65 1.70 2.31
C ALA A 19 -13.32 0.96 2.47
N VAL A 20 -13.28 -0.34 2.12
CA VAL A 20 -12.05 -1.15 2.18
C VAL A 20 -10.95 -0.59 1.28
N LEU A 21 -11.29 -0.15 0.07
CA LEU A 21 -10.31 0.46 -0.83
C LEU A 21 -9.82 1.83 -0.31
N ASN A 22 -10.63 2.56 0.45
CA ASN A 22 -10.14 3.76 1.13
C ASN A 22 -9.14 3.42 2.24
N ASP A 23 -9.28 2.27 2.91
CA ASP A 23 -8.27 1.81 3.87
C ASP A 23 -6.97 1.39 3.15
N VAL A 24 -7.08 0.78 1.96
CA VAL A 24 -5.94 0.53 1.04
C VAL A 24 -5.25 1.86 0.68
N VAL A 25 -5.98 2.84 0.15
CA VAL A 25 -5.43 4.18 -0.16
C VAL A 25 -4.71 4.78 1.04
N ALA A 26 -5.29 4.70 2.23
CA ALA A 26 -4.64 5.23 3.42
C ALA A 26 -3.34 4.51 3.76
N THR A 27 -3.33 3.19 3.63
CA THR A 27 -2.17 2.33 3.90
C THR A 27 -1.01 2.66 2.96
N GLU A 28 -1.27 2.65 1.65
CA GLU A 28 -0.29 2.93 0.60
C GLU A 28 0.26 4.37 0.70
N VAL A 29 -0.59 5.36 1.02
CA VAL A 29 -0.11 6.74 1.21
C VAL A 29 0.78 6.85 2.45
N VAL A 30 0.48 6.15 3.55
CA VAL A 30 1.34 6.14 4.73
C VAL A 30 2.68 5.45 4.43
N CYS A 31 2.67 4.34 3.69
CA CYS A 31 3.87 3.66 3.24
C CYS A 31 4.72 4.54 2.32
N TRP A 32 4.12 5.17 1.30
CA TRP A 32 4.79 6.15 0.44
C TRP A 32 5.50 7.25 1.25
N LEU A 33 4.80 7.85 2.21
CA LEU A 33 5.38 8.89 3.07
C LEU A 33 6.55 8.34 3.92
N ARG A 34 6.45 7.10 4.41
CA ARG A 34 7.47 6.45 5.23
C ARG A 34 8.71 6.13 4.41
N TYR A 35 8.56 5.48 3.26
CA TYR A 35 9.65 5.19 2.32
C TYR A 35 10.34 6.47 1.84
N THR A 36 9.56 7.49 1.46
CA THR A 36 10.12 8.79 1.04
C THR A 36 11.00 9.38 2.12
N ARG A 37 10.54 9.36 3.39
CA ARG A 37 11.35 9.83 4.51
C ARG A 37 12.61 8.99 4.69
N HIS A 38 12.50 7.66 4.67
CA HIS A 38 13.65 6.76 4.84
C HIS A 38 14.68 6.95 3.73
N ALA A 39 14.25 7.06 2.47
CA ALA A 39 15.13 7.33 1.32
C ALA A 39 15.92 8.62 1.48
N ILE A 40 15.25 9.71 1.92
CA ILE A 40 15.90 11.02 2.12
C ILE A 40 16.83 11.01 3.33
N SER A 41 16.45 10.31 4.41
CA SER A 41 17.17 10.32 5.69
C SER A 41 18.35 9.35 5.70
N ALA A 42 18.36 8.36 4.82
CA ALA A 42 19.38 7.32 4.73
C ALA A 42 20.81 7.90 4.71
N ALA A 43 21.58 7.55 5.74
CA ALA A 43 22.96 7.99 5.94
C ALA A 43 23.85 6.80 6.32
N GLY A 44 25.14 6.87 5.99
CA GLY A 44 26.11 5.78 6.22
C GLY A 44 26.87 5.37 4.97
N ILE A 45 27.72 4.36 5.09
CA ILE A 45 28.57 3.85 3.99
C ILE A 45 27.71 3.13 2.96
N ASP A 46 26.74 2.33 3.40
CA ASP A 46 25.89 1.49 2.54
C ASP A 46 24.61 2.20 2.07
N ARG A 47 24.49 3.51 2.35
CA ARG A 47 23.27 4.29 2.12
C ARG A 47 22.81 4.33 0.66
N ALA A 48 23.74 4.20 -0.30
CA ALA A 48 23.43 4.48 -1.70
C ALA A 48 22.46 3.44 -2.28
N GLN A 49 22.67 2.16 -1.96
CA GLN A 49 21.80 1.08 -2.41
C GLN A 49 20.45 1.13 -1.68
N VAL A 50 20.47 1.21 -0.35
CA VAL A 50 19.25 1.27 0.47
C VAL A 50 18.36 2.48 0.14
N ALA A 51 18.97 3.65 -0.10
CA ALA A 51 18.20 4.84 -0.49
C ALA A 51 17.61 4.73 -1.90
N ALA A 52 18.28 4.02 -2.82
CA ALA A 52 17.74 3.77 -4.15
C ALA A 52 16.51 2.86 -4.06
N GLU A 53 16.62 1.75 -3.32
CA GLU A 53 15.50 0.83 -3.06
C GLU A 53 14.30 1.55 -2.44
N PHE A 54 14.53 2.31 -1.37
CA PHE A 54 13.46 3.08 -0.73
C PHE A 54 12.83 4.15 -1.64
N THR A 55 13.57 4.65 -2.63
CA THR A 55 13.02 5.61 -3.61
C THR A 55 12.14 4.91 -4.64
N GLU A 56 12.52 3.70 -5.03
CA GLU A 56 11.76 2.84 -5.95
C GLU A 56 10.43 2.43 -5.30
N HIS A 57 10.49 1.80 -4.12
CA HIS A 57 9.28 1.40 -3.38
C HIS A 57 8.37 2.61 -3.10
N ALA A 58 8.92 3.78 -2.73
CA ALA A 58 8.10 4.98 -2.56
C ALA A 58 7.30 5.34 -3.81
N ALA A 59 7.87 5.17 -5.01
CA ALA A 59 7.18 5.46 -6.25
C ALA A 59 6.08 4.43 -6.57
N GLU A 60 6.29 3.16 -6.22
CA GLU A 60 5.34 2.06 -6.40
C GLU A 60 4.15 2.19 -5.45
N GLU A 61 4.40 2.46 -4.18
CA GLU A 61 3.38 2.73 -3.15
C GLU A 61 2.42 3.87 -3.55
N MET A 62 2.96 4.93 -4.15
CA MET A 62 2.12 6.00 -4.69
C MET A 62 1.26 5.51 -5.87
N GLN A 63 1.80 4.65 -6.73
CA GLN A 63 1.05 4.06 -7.85
C GLN A 63 -0.05 3.10 -7.35
N HIS A 64 0.21 2.32 -6.31
CA HIS A 64 -0.78 1.46 -5.66
C HIS A 64 -1.95 2.29 -5.12
N ALA A 65 -1.66 3.36 -4.36
CA ALA A 65 -2.67 4.29 -3.86
C ALA A 65 -3.52 4.88 -5.00
N MET A 66 -2.88 5.29 -6.10
CA MET A 66 -3.57 5.84 -7.27
C MET A 66 -4.49 4.81 -7.94
N ARG A 67 -4.03 3.57 -8.14
CA ARG A 67 -4.85 2.50 -8.73
C ARG A 67 -6.06 2.17 -7.85
N ALA A 68 -5.88 2.10 -6.53
CA ALA A 68 -6.97 1.90 -5.58
C ALA A 68 -7.98 3.07 -5.62
N ALA A 69 -7.50 4.31 -5.66
CA ALA A 69 -8.33 5.51 -5.78
C ALA A 69 -9.12 5.55 -7.09
N GLU A 70 -8.51 5.21 -8.21
CA GLU A 70 -9.21 5.10 -9.50
C GLU A 70 -10.31 4.04 -9.43
N ARG A 71 -10.04 2.91 -8.77
CA ARG A 71 -11.05 1.86 -8.57
C ARG A 71 -12.22 2.34 -7.71
N ILE A 72 -11.97 3.12 -6.66
CA ILE A 72 -13.03 3.75 -5.85
C ILE A 72 -13.95 4.61 -6.72
N ALA A 73 -13.37 5.47 -7.57
CA ALA A 73 -14.15 6.32 -8.47
C ALA A 73 -14.99 5.51 -9.47
N GLN A 74 -14.46 4.41 -10.01
CA GLN A 74 -15.20 3.50 -10.89
C GLN A 74 -16.41 2.85 -10.21
N LEU A 75 -16.33 2.65 -8.89
CA LEU A 75 -17.39 2.11 -8.06
C LEU A 75 -18.38 3.18 -7.56
N GLY A 76 -18.20 4.44 -8.00
CA GLY A 76 -19.05 5.57 -7.62
C GLY A 76 -18.78 6.09 -6.20
N GLY A 77 -17.63 5.78 -5.62
CA GLY A 77 -17.15 6.36 -4.37
C GLY A 77 -16.22 7.55 -4.59
N GLU A 78 -15.90 8.26 -3.51
CA GLU A 78 -14.92 9.33 -3.49
C GLU A 78 -13.63 8.83 -2.81
N PRO A 79 -12.45 8.92 -3.45
CA PRO A 79 -11.19 8.59 -2.83
C PRO A 79 -10.83 9.56 -1.71
N ASP A 80 -10.46 9.05 -0.54
CA ASP A 80 -10.11 9.86 0.64
C ASP A 80 -8.59 9.88 0.85
N PHE A 81 -7.98 11.01 0.48
CA PHE A 81 -6.58 11.35 0.70
C PHE A 81 -6.37 12.34 1.87
N ASP A 82 -7.39 12.59 2.71
CA ASP A 82 -7.27 13.59 3.77
C ASP A 82 -6.16 13.20 4.77
N PRO A 83 -5.07 13.98 4.86
CA PRO A 83 -3.96 13.68 5.77
C PRO A 83 -4.37 13.62 7.24
N ALA A 84 -5.50 14.25 7.61
CA ALA A 84 -6.02 14.20 8.97
C ALA A 84 -6.59 12.82 9.35
N THR A 85 -6.97 12.00 8.37
CA THR A 85 -7.65 10.70 8.59
C THR A 85 -6.82 9.49 8.16
N LEU A 86 -5.74 9.67 7.40
CA LEU A 86 -4.90 8.56 6.88
C LEU A 86 -4.51 7.56 7.97
N VAL A 87 -3.89 8.03 9.06
CA VAL A 87 -3.37 7.14 10.14
C VAL A 87 -4.48 6.35 10.85
N GLN A 88 -5.73 6.83 10.81
CA GLN A 88 -6.85 6.14 11.45
C GLN A 88 -7.37 4.97 10.60
N ARG A 89 -7.10 5.00 9.29
CA ARG A 89 -7.54 4.01 8.30
C ARG A 89 -6.43 3.08 7.84
N ALA A 90 -5.18 3.56 7.85
CA ALA A 90 -4.02 2.79 7.44
C ALA A 90 -3.82 1.55 8.32
N HIS A 91 -3.45 0.44 7.70
CA HIS A 91 -3.13 -0.81 8.40
C HIS A 91 -1.71 -0.80 8.98
N THR A 92 -0.83 0.05 8.44
CA THR A 92 0.54 0.25 8.91
C THR A 92 0.71 1.62 9.53
N ASP A 93 1.73 1.77 10.37
CA ASP A 93 2.02 3.03 11.04
C ASP A 93 3.02 3.90 10.25
N TYR A 94 3.16 5.15 10.70
CA TYR A 94 4.22 6.06 10.28
C TYR A 94 5.41 5.99 11.26
N THR A 95 5.82 4.79 11.67
CA THR A 95 7.00 4.66 12.54
C THR A 95 8.26 4.93 11.74
N ALA A 96 9.12 5.77 12.28
CA ALA A 96 10.38 6.12 11.65
C ALA A 96 11.48 6.23 12.72
N PRO A 97 12.48 5.33 12.67
CA PRO A 97 13.55 5.24 13.65
C PRO A 97 14.53 6.43 13.53
N ASP A 98 15.62 6.41 14.31
CA ASP A 98 16.69 7.40 14.19
C ASP A 98 17.21 7.45 12.74
N GLU A 99 17.42 8.66 12.22
CA GLU A 99 17.81 8.92 10.82
C GLU A 99 19.09 8.18 10.41
N LYS A 100 19.92 7.75 11.37
CA LYS A 100 21.19 7.05 11.11
C LYS A 100 21.10 5.53 11.18
N ASP A 101 19.95 4.97 11.54
CA ASP A 101 19.79 3.52 11.72
C ASP A 101 19.16 2.88 10.47
N LEU A 102 19.98 2.65 9.45
CA LEU A 102 19.55 1.99 8.20
C LEU A 102 18.94 0.62 8.45
N LYS A 103 19.47 -0.13 9.43
CA LYS A 103 18.96 -1.46 9.76
C LYS A 103 17.55 -1.38 10.33
N ALA A 104 17.31 -0.45 11.26
CA ALA A 104 15.98 -0.23 11.80
C ALA A 104 14.99 0.24 10.71
N MET A 105 15.42 1.08 9.76
CA MET A 105 14.57 1.49 8.63
C MET A 105 14.14 0.29 7.79
N LEU A 106 15.08 -0.59 7.44
CA LEU A 106 14.81 -1.83 6.70
C LEU A 106 13.88 -2.77 7.48
N GLU A 107 14.16 -3.01 8.77
CA GLU A 107 13.33 -3.88 9.63
C GLU A 107 11.89 -3.35 9.77
N HIS A 108 11.72 -2.02 9.88
CA HIS A 108 10.41 -1.40 9.99
C HIS A 108 9.62 -1.47 8.68
N ASN A 109 10.25 -1.18 7.54
CA ASN A 109 9.59 -1.33 6.24
C ASN A 109 9.22 -2.80 5.98
N LEU A 110 10.10 -3.75 6.28
CA LEU A 110 9.80 -5.18 6.11
C LEU A 110 8.63 -5.64 6.99
N LEU A 111 8.53 -5.12 8.21
CA LEU A 111 7.38 -5.38 9.07
C LEU A 111 6.09 -4.81 8.46
N ALA A 112 6.15 -3.59 7.92
CA ALA A 112 5.02 -2.97 7.26
C ALA A 112 4.56 -3.79 6.04
N GLU A 113 5.48 -4.22 5.17
CA GLU A 113 5.11 -5.04 4.00
C GLU A 113 4.42 -6.34 4.39
N ARG A 114 4.90 -7.00 5.44
CA ARG A 114 4.26 -8.24 5.93
C ARG A 114 2.83 -7.99 6.43
N ILE A 115 2.57 -6.83 7.01
CA ILE A 115 1.21 -6.44 7.41
C ILE A 115 0.35 -6.20 6.16
N VAL A 116 0.86 -5.45 5.17
CA VAL A 116 0.15 -5.17 3.91
C VAL A 116 -0.15 -6.46 3.17
N ILE A 117 0.82 -7.34 2.96
CA ILE A 117 0.68 -8.67 2.35
C ILE A 117 -0.46 -9.45 3.01
N SER A 118 -0.43 -9.57 4.35
CA SER A 118 -1.47 -10.32 5.07
C SER A 118 -2.87 -9.70 4.89
N THR A 119 -2.94 -8.37 4.91
CA THR A 119 -4.18 -7.60 4.71
C THR A 119 -4.72 -7.81 3.30
N TYR A 120 -3.87 -7.75 2.27
CA TYR A 120 -4.30 -7.80 0.87
C TYR A 120 -4.69 -9.22 0.46
N GLN A 121 -4.04 -10.23 1.04
CA GLN A 121 -4.52 -11.61 0.94
C GLN A 121 -5.92 -11.77 1.53
N GLU A 122 -6.25 -11.11 2.65
CA GLU A 122 -7.60 -11.14 3.24
C GLU A 122 -8.62 -10.41 2.36
N ILE A 123 -8.27 -9.23 1.85
CA ILE A 123 -9.13 -8.46 0.93
C ILE A 123 -9.40 -9.27 -0.34
N ALA A 124 -8.37 -9.86 -0.97
CA ALA A 124 -8.51 -10.67 -2.17
C ALA A 124 -9.43 -11.88 -1.94
N ARG A 125 -9.27 -12.59 -0.82
CA ARG A 125 -10.15 -13.70 -0.42
C ARG A 125 -11.60 -13.25 -0.21
N TRP A 126 -11.80 -12.09 0.42
CA TRP A 126 -13.13 -11.53 0.68
C TRP A 126 -13.84 -11.10 -0.61
N LEU A 127 -13.13 -10.44 -1.53
CA LEU A 127 -13.67 -10.05 -2.83
C LEU A 127 -14.10 -11.27 -3.66
N GLY A 128 -13.29 -12.34 -3.62
CA GLY A 128 -13.61 -13.64 -4.21
C GLY A 128 -14.07 -13.53 -5.66
N ASP A 129 -15.09 -14.30 -6.04
CA ASP A 129 -15.68 -14.21 -7.38
C ASP A 129 -16.75 -13.12 -7.50
N HIS A 130 -17.01 -12.37 -6.43
CA HIS A 130 -18.05 -11.35 -6.40
C HIS A 130 -17.58 -10.02 -7.01
N ASP A 131 -16.31 -9.66 -6.87
CA ASP A 131 -15.70 -8.53 -7.58
C ASP A 131 -14.32 -8.91 -8.17
N PRO A 132 -14.30 -9.63 -9.29
CA PRO A 132 -13.07 -10.13 -9.90
C PRO A 132 -12.16 -9.02 -10.45
N THR A 133 -12.69 -7.81 -10.67
CA THR A 133 -11.88 -6.69 -11.15
C THR A 133 -11.11 -6.06 -9.99
N THR A 134 -11.77 -5.79 -8.86
CA THR A 134 -11.07 -5.31 -7.66
C THR A 134 -10.13 -6.38 -7.12
N ARG A 135 -10.53 -7.66 -7.15
CA ARG A 135 -9.66 -8.76 -6.69
C ARG A 135 -8.34 -8.78 -7.45
N ARG A 136 -8.39 -8.74 -8.80
CA ARG A 136 -7.18 -8.71 -9.63
C ARG A 136 -6.30 -7.50 -9.38
N LEU A 137 -6.91 -6.34 -9.12
CA LEU A 137 -6.17 -5.14 -8.73
C LEU A 137 -5.41 -5.39 -7.40
N ILE A 138 -6.09 -5.89 -6.37
CA ILE A 138 -5.46 -6.17 -5.08
C ILE A 138 -4.40 -7.27 -5.19
N GLU A 139 -4.65 -8.31 -5.99
CA GLU A 139 -3.66 -9.37 -6.27
C GLU A 139 -2.41 -8.82 -6.95
N SER A 140 -2.54 -7.87 -7.88
CA SER A 140 -1.37 -7.23 -8.51
C SER A 140 -0.58 -6.34 -7.55
N ILE A 141 -1.25 -5.58 -6.68
CA ILE A 141 -0.55 -4.80 -5.64
C ILE A 141 0.15 -5.76 -4.67
N LEU A 142 -0.53 -6.83 -4.23
CA LEU A 142 0.04 -7.87 -3.37
C LEU A 142 1.31 -8.49 -3.96
N GLU A 143 1.36 -8.74 -5.28
CA GLU A 143 2.56 -9.25 -5.96
C GLU A 143 3.74 -8.27 -5.81
N GLU A 144 3.51 -6.97 -6.02
CA GLU A 144 4.49 -5.89 -5.84
C GLU A 144 4.95 -5.81 -4.37
N GLU A 145 4.05 -5.96 -3.38
CA GLU A 145 4.44 -5.96 -1.96
C GLU A 145 5.25 -7.20 -1.53
N GLU A 146 4.98 -8.35 -2.15
CA GLU A 146 5.77 -9.57 -1.92
C GLU A 146 7.20 -9.42 -2.48
N GLU A 147 7.37 -8.71 -3.60
CA GLU A 147 8.68 -8.32 -4.15
C GLU A 147 9.40 -7.34 -3.22
N HIS A 148 8.73 -6.26 -2.78
CA HIS A 148 9.29 -5.31 -1.82
C HIS A 148 9.83 -6.01 -0.55
N ALA A 149 9.07 -6.97 -0.01
CA ALA A 149 9.49 -7.71 1.18
C ALA A 149 10.72 -8.61 0.93
N ASP A 150 10.88 -9.15 -0.28
CA ASP A 150 12.06 -9.94 -0.67
C ASP A 150 13.29 -9.04 -0.79
N ASP A 151 13.18 -7.92 -1.49
CA ASP A 151 14.27 -6.94 -1.67
C ASP A 151 14.80 -6.42 -0.34
N LEU A 152 13.91 -6.06 0.59
CA LEU A 152 14.28 -5.65 1.95
C LEU A 152 14.97 -6.77 2.73
N THR A 153 14.54 -8.02 2.53
CA THR A 153 15.14 -9.19 3.20
C THR A 153 16.56 -9.42 2.69
N ASP A 154 16.79 -9.28 1.39
CA ASP A 154 18.10 -9.39 0.77
C ASP A 154 19.05 -8.29 1.25
N LEU A 155 18.58 -7.04 1.34
CA LEU A 155 19.35 -5.93 1.92
C LEU A 155 19.71 -6.18 3.39
N LEU A 156 18.81 -6.77 4.18
CA LEU A 156 19.08 -7.12 5.59
C LEU A 156 20.07 -8.28 5.75
N ALA A 157 20.19 -9.14 4.75
CA ALA A 157 21.12 -10.28 4.75
C ALA A 157 22.52 -9.93 4.22
N SER A 158 22.68 -8.74 3.62
CA SER A 158 23.92 -8.28 2.97
C SER A 158 25.01 -7.77 3.92
#